data_AF-A0A4P9VGL6-F1
#
_entry.id   AF-A0A4P9VGL6-F1
#
_cell.length_a   1.000
_cell.length_b   1.000
_cell.length_c   1.000
_cell.angle_alpha   90.00
_cell.angle_beta   90.00
_cell.angle_gamma   90.00
#
_symmetry.space_group_name_H-M   'P 1'
#
loop_
_entity.id
_entity.type
_entity.pdbx_description
1 polymer ?
#
loop_
_entity_poly.entity_id
_entity_poly.type
_entity_poly.pdbx_seq_one_letter_code
_entity_poly.pdbx_strand_id
1 'polypeptide(L)'
;MVAPKFSQQFEVADKLKTVAERLRAVVIVDGPNTNDADAIKYAEQVSSERVYMVDPFVKVFNVDTKTYQDQPMSARVAGIISRTDNDLGFWWSPSNQPINGISNLSRAVDFTLGDKNCRANLLNEKHVTTVIRKDGFRLWGNHTTSGDEKWRFLSVRRTADMINESLLRAHMWAVDQNITTLYLEHVSEGVNNYLRDLQAKGAIIGGRCYADPELNSPANIQQGKVYFNIEFTPPYPAEHITFTSHLTNEYLEELV
;
A
#
# COMPACT_ATOMS: atom_id res chain seq x y z
N MET A 1 -7.02 9.09 1.96
CA MET A 1 -8.08 10.02 1.55
C MET A 1 -9.09 9.28 0.70
N VAL A 2 -10.38 9.61 0.83
CA VAL A 2 -11.47 9.00 0.07
C VAL A 2 -12.45 10.09 -0.36
N ALA A 3 -13.03 9.95 -1.55
CA ALA A 3 -14.15 10.78 -2.01
C ALA A 3 -15.23 9.88 -2.62
N PRO A 4 -15.96 9.12 -1.78
CA PRO A 4 -16.88 8.09 -2.26
C PRO A 4 -17.92 8.67 -3.21
N LYS A 5 -18.19 7.98 -4.33
CA LYS A 5 -19.06 8.40 -5.45
C LYS A 5 -18.51 9.49 -6.36
N PHE A 6 -17.47 10.20 -5.96
CA PHE A 6 -16.88 11.31 -6.74
C PHE A 6 -15.54 10.94 -7.34
N SER A 7 -14.76 10.07 -6.69
CA SER A 7 -13.42 9.66 -7.14
C SER A 7 -13.40 8.83 -8.42
N GLN A 8 -14.56 8.50 -9.00
CA GLN A 8 -14.69 7.89 -10.32
C GLN A 8 -14.56 8.92 -11.46
N GLN A 9 -14.70 10.22 -11.14
CA GLN A 9 -14.45 11.32 -12.07
C GLN A 9 -12.95 11.62 -12.07
N PHE A 10 -12.36 11.65 -13.26
CA PHE A 10 -10.92 11.84 -13.43
C PHE A 10 -10.43 13.14 -12.77
N GLU A 11 -11.17 14.22 -12.92
CA GLU A 11 -10.85 15.55 -12.41
C GLU A 11 -10.77 15.57 -10.88
N VAL A 12 -11.64 14.81 -10.21
CA VAL A 12 -11.64 14.67 -8.75
C VAL A 12 -10.44 13.83 -8.30
N ALA A 13 -10.20 12.69 -8.95
CA ALA A 13 -9.07 11.83 -8.64
C ALA A 13 -7.72 12.54 -8.85
N ASP A 14 -7.57 13.33 -9.91
CA ASP A 14 -6.35 14.08 -10.19
C ASP A 14 -6.09 15.16 -9.13
N LYS A 15 -7.13 15.88 -8.68
CA LYS A 15 -6.99 16.82 -7.56
C LYS A 15 -6.65 16.13 -6.24
N LEU A 16 -7.27 14.98 -5.95
CA LEU A 16 -6.92 14.19 -4.78
C LEU A 16 -5.46 13.72 -4.83
N LYS A 17 -4.95 13.33 -5.99
CA LYS A 17 -3.55 12.94 -6.20
C LYS A 17 -2.60 14.08 -5.81
N THR A 18 -2.82 15.30 -6.32
CA THR A 18 -2.00 16.48 -5.97
C THR A 18 -2.01 16.76 -4.47
N VAL A 19 -3.16 16.61 -3.81
CA VAL A 19 -3.25 16.81 -2.35
C VAL A 19 -2.54 15.69 -1.60
N ALA A 20 -2.65 14.44 -2.07
CA ALA A 20 -1.96 13.29 -1.48
C ALA A 20 -0.44 13.43 -1.52
N GLU A 21 0.12 13.95 -2.61
CA GLU A 21 1.56 14.20 -2.73
C GLU A 21 2.05 15.19 -1.65
N ARG A 22 1.28 16.26 -1.41
CA ARG A 22 1.61 17.26 -0.40
C ARG A 22 1.48 16.76 1.03
N LEU A 23 0.46 15.95 1.30
CA LEU A 23 0.17 15.42 2.63
C LEU A 23 0.87 14.09 2.92
N ARG A 24 1.60 13.52 1.96
CA ARG A 24 2.11 12.14 1.98
C ARG A 24 1.03 11.12 2.34
N ALA A 25 -0.16 11.29 1.76
CA ALA A 25 -1.28 10.39 1.94
C ALA A 25 -1.41 9.44 0.75
N VAL A 26 -2.22 8.38 0.94
CA VAL A 26 -2.73 7.54 -0.14
C VAL A 26 -4.17 7.93 -0.43
N VAL A 27 -4.54 8.01 -1.71
CA VAL A 27 -5.92 8.16 -2.19
C VAL A 27 -6.45 6.80 -2.57
N ILE A 28 -7.63 6.46 -2.05
CA ILE A 28 -8.36 5.29 -2.53
C ILE A 28 -9.44 5.79 -3.47
N VAL A 29 -9.36 5.36 -4.73
CA VAL A 29 -10.27 5.78 -5.79
C VAL A 29 -11.19 4.63 -6.18
N ASP A 30 -12.46 4.95 -6.34
CA ASP A 30 -13.44 4.04 -6.90
C ASP A 30 -13.38 4.07 -8.43
N GLY A 31 -13.40 2.89 -9.06
CA GLY A 31 -13.51 2.78 -10.52
C GLY A 31 -14.89 3.15 -11.07
N PRO A 32 -15.04 3.13 -12.40
CA PRO A 32 -16.29 3.52 -13.07
C PRO A 32 -17.45 2.55 -12.84
N ASN A 33 -17.20 1.34 -12.30
CA ASN A 33 -18.22 0.32 -12.06
C ASN A 33 -19.00 -0.11 -13.32
N THR A 34 -18.44 0.07 -14.51
CA THR A 34 -19.04 -0.32 -15.80
C THR A 34 -18.54 -1.71 -16.22
N ASN A 35 -17.35 -1.79 -16.80
CA ASN A 35 -16.72 -3.01 -17.29
C ASN A 35 -15.20 -2.97 -17.00
N ASP A 36 -14.53 -4.10 -17.24
CA ASP A 36 -13.11 -4.24 -16.91
C ASP A 36 -12.21 -3.34 -17.76
N ALA A 37 -12.54 -3.17 -19.05
CA ALA A 37 -11.74 -2.36 -19.96
C ALA A 37 -11.73 -0.89 -19.53
N ASP A 38 -12.90 -0.36 -19.12
CA ASP A 38 -13.02 0.99 -18.60
C ASP A 38 -12.30 1.14 -17.25
N ALA A 39 -12.36 0.14 -16.37
CA ALA A 39 -11.66 0.16 -15.10
C ALA A 39 -10.13 0.15 -15.30
N ILE A 40 -9.61 -0.69 -16.20
CA ILE A 40 -8.19 -0.74 -16.54
C ILE A 40 -7.73 0.59 -17.13
N LYS A 41 -8.49 1.12 -18.10
CA LYS A 41 -8.21 2.42 -18.71
C LYS A 41 -8.20 3.54 -17.66
N TYR A 42 -9.12 3.50 -16.71
CA TYR A 42 -9.15 4.50 -15.64
C TYR A 42 -7.92 4.38 -14.73
N ALA A 43 -7.50 3.17 -14.36
CA ALA A 43 -6.30 2.93 -13.57
C ALA A 43 -5.04 3.53 -14.23
N GLU A 44 -4.91 3.35 -15.55
CA GLU A 44 -3.83 3.94 -16.35
C GLU A 44 -3.88 5.47 -16.35
N GLN A 45 -5.07 6.06 -16.43
CA GLN A 45 -5.24 7.52 -16.39
C GLN A 45 -4.84 8.12 -15.04
N VAL A 46 -5.16 7.45 -13.92
CA VAL A 46 -4.86 7.94 -12.57
C VAL A 46 -3.53 7.41 -12.02
N SER A 47 -2.56 7.13 -12.89
CA SER A 47 -1.29 6.52 -12.51
C SER A 47 -0.54 7.35 -11.46
N SER A 48 -0.28 6.72 -10.30
CA SER A 48 0.48 7.29 -9.19
C SER A 48 0.83 6.21 -8.16
N GLU A 49 2.00 6.31 -7.54
CA GLU A 49 2.33 5.54 -6.33
C GLU A 49 1.38 5.82 -5.15
N ARG A 50 0.64 6.93 -5.16
CA ARG A 50 -0.27 7.33 -4.08
C ARG A 50 -1.72 7.00 -4.35
N VAL A 51 -2.05 6.37 -5.47
CA VAL A 51 -3.42 6.03 -5.83
C VAL A 51 -3.61 4.51 -5.75
N TYR A 52 -4.61 4.10 -4.99
CA TYR A 52 -5.05 2.72 -4.85
C TYR A 52 -6.46 2.60 -5.40
N MET A 53 -6.60 1.96 -6.55
CA MET A 53 -7.88 1.89 -7.27
C MET A 53 -8.64 0.62 -6.90
N VAL A 54 -9.94 0.78 -6.65
CA VAL A 54 -10.85 -0.32 -6.30
C VAL A 54 -12.06 -0.34 -7.24
N ASP A 55 -12.30 -1.49 -7.85
CA ASP A 55 -13.44 -1.73 -8.74
C ASP A 55 -13.81 -3.23 -8.72
N PRO A 56 -15.09 -3.61 -8.73
CA PRO A 56 -16.29 -2.77 -8.85
C PRO A 56 -16.86 -2.27 -7.50
N PHE A 57 -18.03 -1.63 -7.56
CA PHE A 57 -18.81 -1.27 -6.37
C PHE A 57 -19.39 -2.53 -5.69
N VAL A 58 -20.01 -2.33 -4.53
CA VAL A 58 -20.66 -3.39 -3.76
C VAL A 58 -22.14 -3.11 -3.51
N LYS A 59 -22.92 -4.18 -3.42
CA LYS A 59 -24.32 -4.16 -3.02
C LYS A 59 -24.43 -4.22 -1.50
N VAL A 60 -25.15 -3.25 -0.95
CA VAL A 60 -25.40 -3.13 0.49
C VAL A 60 -26.90 -3.01 0.72
N PHE A 61 -27.43 -3.73 1.70
CA PHE A 61 -28.84 -3.62 2.07
C PHE A 61 -29.10 -2.28 2.79
N ASN A 62 -29.99 -1.46 2.23
CA ASN A 62 -30.45 -0.23 2.86
C ASN A 62 -31.71 -0.55 3.69
N VAL A 63 -31.64 -0.34 5.01
CA VAL A 63 -32.73 -0.67 5.94
C VAL A 63 -33.96 0.22 5.76
N ASP A 64 -33.76 1.47 5.35
CA ASP A 64 -34.84 2.44 5.18
C ASP A 64 -35.64 2.14 3.91
N THR A 65 -34.94 1.85 2.80
CA THR A 65 -35.59 1.53 1.52
C THR A 65 -35.91 0.04 1.36
N LYS A 66 -35.42 -0.82 2.25
CA LYS A 66 -35.52 -2.29 2.19
C LYS A 66 -35.05 -2.89 0.86
N THR A 67 -34.06 -2.27 0.24
CA THR A 67 -33.51 -2.68 -1.06
C THR A 67 -31.98 -2.70 -1.04
N TYR A 68 -31.39 -3.52 -1.91
CA TYR A 68 -29.95 -3.50 -2.14
C TYR A 68 -29.58 -2.33 -3.04
N GLN A 69 -28.60 -1.53 -2.62
CA GLN A 69 -28.09 -0.39 -3.36
C GLN A 69 -26.60 -0.56 -3.63
N ASP A 70 -26.16 -0.10 -4.80
CA ASP A 70 -24.74 -0.07 -5.13
C ASP A 70 -24.06 1.08 -4.36
N GLN A 71 -22.95 0.76 -3.71
CA GLN A 71 -22.14 1.69 -2.94
C GLN A 71 -20.67 1.59 -3.37
N PRO A 72 -19.96 2.73 -3.45
CA PRO A 72 -18.52 2.75 -3.67
C PRO A 72 -17.75 2.03 -2.55
N MET A 73 -16.56 1.56 -2.88
CA MET A 73 -15.72 0.75 -2.00
C MET A 73 -14.65 1.55 -1.25
N SER A 74 -14.28 2.73 -1.74
CA SER A 74 -13.17 3.54 -1.24
C SER A 74 -13.22 3.74 0.28
N ALA A 75 -14.39 4.10 0.83
CA ALA A 75 -14.58 4.25 2.27
C ALA A 75 -14.40 2.93 3.05
N ARG A 76 -14.86 1.80 2.51
CA ARG A 76 -14.72 0.48 3.14
C ARG A 76 -13.26 0.03 3.15
N VAL A 77 -12.57 0.24 2.04
CA VAL A 77 -11.14 -0.05 1.92
C VAL A 77 -10.32 0.83 2.86
N ALA A 78 -10.66 2.11 3.04
CA ALA A 78 -10.02 2.95 4.06
C ALA A 78 -10.17 2.37 5.47
N GLY A 79 -11.37 1.86 5.80
CA GLY A 79 -11.63 1.18 7.06
C GLY A 79 -10.84 -0.13 7.20
N ILE A 80 -10.74 -0.93 6.14
CA ILE A 80 -9.92 -2.16 6.12
C ILE A 80 -8.46 -1.82 6.37
N ILE A 81 -7.91 -0.83 5.66
CA ILE A 81 -6.54 -0.36 5.85
C ILE A 81 -6.32 0.05 7.30
N SER A 82 -7.20 0.88 7.86
CA SER A 82 -7.08 1.36 9.24
C SER A 82 -7.13 0.23 10.26
N ARG A 83 -7.99 -0.77 10.05
CA ARG A 83 -8.06 -1.97 10.89
C ARG A 83 -6.79 -2.81 10.77
N THR A 84 -6.33 -3.07 9.55
CA THR A 84 -5.09 -3.83 9.31
C THR A 84 -3.89 -3.17 9.97
N ASP A 85 -3.80 -1.85 9.93
CA ASP A 85 -2.72 -1.12 10.60
C ASP A 85 -2.74 -1.30 12.11
N ASN A 86 -3.93 -1.27 12.70
CA ASN A 86 -4.11 -1.44 14.14
C ASN A 86 -3.78 -2.88 14.60
N ASP A 87 -4.21 -3.87 13.82
CA ASP A 87 -4.14 -5.28 14.22
C ASP A 87 -2.80 -5.93 13.86
N LEU A 88 -2.21 -5.55 12.71
CA LEU A 88 -1.02 -6.20 12.13
C LEU A 88 0.15 -5.23 11.91
N GLY A 89 -0.13 -3.94 11.68
CA GLY A 89 0.86 -2.90 11.41
C GLY A 89 0.76 -2.31 10.00
N PHE A 90 1.25 -1.08 9.83
CA PHE A 90 1.11 -0.30 8.59
C PHE A 90 1.82 -0.90 7.36
N TRP A 91 2.78 -1.80 7.59
CA TRP A 91 3.55 -2.51 6.57
C TRP A 91 2.83 -3.73 6.00
N TRP A 92 1.67 -4.10 6.56
CA TRP A 92 0.85 -5.18 6.02
C TRP A 92 -0.01 -4.71 4.86
N SER A 93 -0.18 -5.59 3.86
CA SER A 93 -1.10 -5.34 2.76
C SER A 93 -2.56 -5.44 3.23
N PRO A 94 -3.45 -4.55 2.75
CA PRO A 94 -4.89 -4.69 2.98
C PRO A 94 -5.52 -5.80 2.13
N SER A 95 -4.80 -6.40 1.17
CA SER A 95 -5.29 -7.52 0.39
C SER A 95 -5.49 -8.77 1.26
N ASN A 96 -6.40 -9.65 0.81
CA ASN A 96 -6.85 -10.85 1.50
C ASN A 96 -7.50 -10.60 2.88
N GLN A 97 -7.84 -9.35 3.21
CA GLN A 97 -8.52 -9.01 4.46
C GLN A 97 -10.05 -9.08 4.30
N PRO A 98 -10.79 -9.51 5.34
CA PRO A 98 -12.24 -9.68 5.26
C PRO A 98 -12.98 -8.34 5.13
N ILE A 99 -13.99 -8.32 4.27
CA ILE A 99 -14.88 -7.17 4.05
C ILE A 99 -16.22 -7.44 4.74
N ASN A 100 -16.59 -6.54 5.65
CA ASN A 100 -17.83 -6.64 6.42
C ASN A 100 -18.91 -5.73 5.84
N GLY A 101 -20.18 -6.11 6.04
CA GLY A 101 -21.33 -5.25 5.74
C GLY A 101 -21.61 -5.07 4.24
N ILE A 102 -21.21 -6.04 3.41
CA ILE A 102 -21.58 -6.11 2.00
C ILE A 102 -22.32 -7.42 1.73
N SER A 103 -23.21 -7.40 0.74
CA SER A 103 -24.04 -8.56 0.39
C SER A 103 -23.62 -9.21 -0.92
N ASN A 104 -23.15 -8.41 -1.88
CA ASN A 104 -22.56 -8.89 -3.11
C ASN A 104 -21.72 -7.78 -3.76
N LEU A 105 -21.03 -8.09 -4.86
CA LEU A 105 -20.46 -7.07 -5.75
C LEU A 105 -21.56 -6.54 -6.70
N SER A 106 -21.39 -5.30 -7.16
CA SER A 106 -22.25 -4.70 -8.19
C SER A 106 -22.04 -5.37 -9.55
N ARG A 107 -20.80 -5.73 -9.86
CA ARG A 107 -20.42 -6.59 -11.00
C ARG A 107 -19.68 -7.82 -10.48
N ALA A 108 -20.08 -9.00 -10.94
CA ALA A 108 -19.41 -10.24 -10.55
C ALA A 108 -17.97 -10.29 -11.08
N VAL A 109 -17.02 -10.62 -10.21
CA VAL A 109 -15.63 -10.85 -10.57
C VAL A 109 -15.29 -12.30 -10.24
N ASP A 110 -14.88 -13.04 -11.27
CA ASP A 110 -14.49 -14.44 -11.13
C ASP A 110 -13.18 -14.56 -10.35
N PHE A 111 -13.14 -15.53 -9.45
CA PHE A 111 -11.93 -15.95 -8.79
C PHE A 111 -11.95 -17.46 -8.58
N THR A 112 -10.91 -18.12 -9.10
CA THR A 112 -10.66 -19.54 -8.90
C THR A 112 -9.29 -19.71 -8.25
N LEU A 113 -9.26 -20.36 -7.08
CA LEU A 113 -8.01 -20.60 -6.36
C LEU A 113 -7.06 -21.48 -7.20
N GLY A 114 -5.85 -20.99 -7.44
CA GLY A 114 -4.85 -21.69 -8.26
C GLY A 114 -4.91 -21.36 -9.75
N ASP A 115 -5.99 -20.70 -10.22
CA ASP A 115 -6.06 -20.19 -11.59
C ASP A 115 -5.41 -18.80 -11.67
N LYS A 116 -4.23 -18.75 -12.29
CA LYS A 116 -3.50 -17.48 -12.52
C LYS A 116 -4.25 -16.56 -13.48
N ASN A 117 -5.08 -17.10 -14.36
CA ASN A 117 -5.79 -16.35 -15.40
C ASN A 117 -7.20 -15.92 -14.98
N CYS A 118 -7.61 -16.16 -13.73
CA CYS A 118 -8.92 -15.72 -13.28
C CYS A 118 -9.05 -14.19 -13.34
N ARG A 119 -10.29 -13.72 -13.51
CA ARG A 119 -10.60 -12.31 -13.76
C ARG A 119 -10.06 -11.39 -12.65
N ALA A 120 -10.14 -11.83 -11.39
CA ALA A 120 -9.63 -11.06 -10.25
C ALA A 120 -8.11 -10.84 -10.32
N ASN A 121 -7.34 -11.83 -10.77
CA ASN A 121 -5.89 -11.71 -10.90
C ASN A 121 -5.52 -10.80 -12.07
N LEU A 122 -6.21 -10.94 -13.21
CA LEU A 122 -6.02 -10.06 -14.38
C LEU A 122 -6.27 -8.58 -14.04
N LEU A 123 -7.33 -8.29 -13.29
CA LEU A 123 -7.60 -6.92 -12.82
C LEU A 123 -6.50 -6.41 -11.88
N ASN A 124 -6.06 -7.23 -10.93
CA ASN A 124 -4.99 -6.86 -10.00
C ASN A 124 -3.65 -6.58 -10.73
N GLU A 125 -3.28 -7.42 -11.71
CA GLU A 125 -2.10 -7.19 -12.57
C GLU A 125 -2.19 -5.89 -13.37
N LYS A 126 -3.40 -5.39 -13.60
CA LYS A 126 -3.69 -4.10 -14.24
C LYS A 126 -3.96 -2.98 -13.24
N HIS A 127 -3.47 -3.13 -12.01
CA HIS A 127 -3.56 -2.13 -10.94
C HIS A 127 -5.00 -1.81 -10.48
N VAL A 128 -5.93 -2.74 -10.70
CA VAL A 128 -7.32 -2.65 -10.25
C VAL A 128 -7.55 -3.65 -9.12
N THR A 129 -7.69 -3.15 -7.90
CA THR A 129 -8.07 -3.98 -6.75
C THR A 129 -9.54 -4.33 -6.84
N THR A 130 -9.87 -5.58 -6.53
CA THR A 130 -11.24 -6.10 -6.57
C THR A 130 -11.64 -6.79 -5.27
N VAL A 131 -12.76 -7.51 -5.30
CA VAL A 131 -13.25 -8.30 -4.18
C VAL A 131 -13.48 -9.74 -4.65
N ILE A 132 -12.94 -10.70 -3.90
CA ILE A 132 -13.18 -12.12 -4.12
C ILE A 132 -14.10 -12.68 -3.06
N ARG A 133 -14.68 -13.86 -3.32
CA ARG A 133 -15.48 -14.60 -2.36
C ARG A 133 -14.80 -15.92 -2.01
N LYS A 134 -14.12 -15.95 -0.86
CA LYS A 134 -13.49 -17.14 -0.28
C LYS A 134 -13.58 -17.03 1.25
N ASP A 135 -14.40 -17.87 1.85
CA ASP A 135 -14.71 -17.84 3.29
C ASP A 135 -15.22 -16.46 3.75
N GLY A 136 -16.15 -15.90 2.97
CA GLY A 136 -16.60 -14.52 3.07
C GLY A 136 -16.08 -13.66 1.92
N PHE A 137 -16.39 -12.36 1.97
CA PHE A 137 -15.85 -11.39 1.02
C PHE A 137 -14.48 -10.92 1.48
N ARG A 138 -13.52 -10.84 0.56
CA ARG A 138 -12.15 -10.41 0.85
C ARG A 138 -11.68 -9.40 -0.19
N LEU A 139 -10.95 -8.39 0.27
CA LEU A 139 -10.28 -7.46 -0.64
C LEU A 139 -9.20 -8.22 -1.41
N TRP A 140 -9.05 -7.96 -2.69
CA TRP A 140 -8.11 -8.67 -3.54
C TRP A 140 -7.36 -7.71 -4.45
N GLY A 141 -6.15 -7.37 -4.03
CA GLY A 141 -5.19 -6.63 -4.83
C GLY A 141 -4.23 -5.83 -3.98
N ASN A 142 -2.96 -5.81 -4.36
CA ASN A 142 -1.89 -5.16 -3.59
C ASN A 142 -1.34 -3.91 -4.26
N HIS A 143 -1.68 -3.71 -5.53
CA HIS A 143 -1.00 -2.74 -6.38
C HIS A 143 -1.60 -1.34 -6.22
N THR A 144 -0.72 -0.34 -6.18
CA THR A 144 -1.03 1.05 -6.53
C THR A 144 -1.14 1.16 -8.04
N THR A 145 -1.60 2.30 -8.55
CA THR A 145 -1.62 2.58 -10.00
C THR A 145 -0.28 3.08 -10.54
N SER A 146 0.81 2.90 -9.78
CA SER A 146 2.16 3.32 -10.18
C SER A 146 2.65 2.56 -11.41
N GLY A 147 3.17 3.30 -12.40
CA GLY A 147 3.98 2.73 -13.46
C GLY A 147 5.41 2.36 -13.03
N ASP A 148 5.90 2.88 -11.90
CA ASP A 148 7.20 2.48 -11.33
C ASP A 148 7.03 1.21 -10.50
N GLU A 149 7.70 0.14 -10.92
CA GLU A 149 7.67 -1.17 -10.27
C GLU A 149 8.16 -1.14 -8.82
N LYS A 150 9.06 -0.21 -8.47
CA LYS A 150 9.56 -0.07 -7.09
C LYS A 150 8.44 0.29 -6.11
N TRP A 151 7.46 1.07 -6.57
CA TRP A 151 6.34 1.58 -5.79
C TRP A 151 5.01 0.91 -6.13
N ARG A 152 5.06 -0.24 -6.82
CA ARG A 152 3.89 -1.02 -7.20
C ARG A 152 3.05 -1.40 -6.01
N PHE A 153 3.65 -1.80 -4.88
CA PHE A 153 2.88 -2.30 -3.74
C PHE A 153 2.47 -1.18 -2.79
N LEU A 154 1.19 -1.17 -2.43
CA LEU A 154 0.64 -0.19 -1.50
C LEU A 154 1.36 -0.23 -0.14
N SER A 155 1.59 -1.42 0.42
CA SER A 155 2.27 -1.57 1.72
C SER A 155 3.69 -0.99 1.72
N VAL A 156 4.40 -1.08 0.60
CA VAL A 156 5.76 -0.54 0.42
C VAL A 156 5.73 1.00 0.46
N ARG A 157 4.87 1.63 -0.33
CA ARG A 157 4.69 3.10 -0.33
C ARG A 157 4.27 3.61 1.05
N ARG A 158 3.34 2.92 1.70
CA ARG A 158 2.85 3.28 3.05
C ARG A 158 3.93 3.15 4.12
N THR A 159 4.77 2.13 4.04
CA THR A 159 5.92 1.98 4.95
C THR A 159 6.89 3.13 4.81
N ALA A 160 7.20 3.53 3.58
CA ALA A 160 8.05 4.70 3.30
C ALA A 160 7.46 6.00 3.88
N ASP A 161 6.15 6.23 3.69
CA ASP A 161 5.48 7.41 4.23
C ASP A 161 5.51 7.43 5.76
N MET A 162 5.21 6.31 6.41
CA MET A 162 5.21 6.20 7.87
C MET A 162 6.59 6.41 8.48
N ILE A 163 7.65 5.90 7.85
CA ILE A 163 9.04 6.16 8.28
C ILE A 163 9.33 7.65 8.18
N ASN A 164 9.10 8.26 7.02
CA ASN A 164 9.43 9.67 6.80
C ASN A 164 8.64 10.62 7.72
N GLU A 165 7.35 10.38 7.92
CA GLU A 165 6.51 11.18 8.82
C GLU A 165 6.92 11.03 10.30
N SER A 166 7.24 9.80 10.72
CA SER A 166 7.67 9.55 12.10
C SER A 166 9.01 10.23 12.39
N LEU A 167 9.94 10.20 11.44
CA LEU A 167 11.24 10.85 11.60
C LEU A 167 11.14 12.37 11.70
N LEU A 168 10.34 13.01 10.85
CA LEU A 168 10.10 14.45 10.92
C LEU A 168 9.50 14.87 12.26
N ARG A 169 8.52 14.11 12.76
CA ARG A 169 7.87 14.41 14.05
C ARG A 169 8.80 14.18 15.23
N ALA A 170 9.56 13.08 15.23
CA ALA A 170 10.43 12.70 16.34
C ALA A 170 11.69 13.59 16.45
N HIS A 171 12.18 14.14 15.34
CA HIS A 171 13.41 14.93 15.31
C HIS A 171 13.17 16.45 15.33
N MET A 172 11.99 16.92 15.76
CA MET A 172 11.73 18.35 15.93
C MET A 172 12.76 19.04 16.85
N TRP A 173 13.29 18.31 17.84
CA TRP A 173 14.33 18.81 18.74
C TRP A 173 15.66 19.14 18.05
N ALA A 174 15.92 18.52 16.89
CA ALA A 174 17.16 18.68 16.13
C ALA A 174 17.15 19.96 15.27
N VAL A 175 15.97 20.56 15.08
CA VAL A 175 15.82 21.84 14.38
C VAL A 175 16.48 22.94 15.21
N ASP A 176 17.21 23.83 14.55
CA ASP A 176 17.94 24.97 15.15
C ASP A 176 19.04 24.62 16.16
N GLN A 177 19.45 23.34 16.24
CA GLN A 177 20.63 22.94 16.98
C GLN A 177 21.92 23.28 16.23
N ASN A 178 23.02 23.46 16.98
CA ASN A 178 24.33 23.72 16.38
C ASN A 178 24.81 22.49 15.59
N ILE A 179 25.12 22.70 14.31
CA ILE A 179 25.68 21.65 13.45
C ILE A 179 27.12 21.35 13.88
N THR A 180 27.29 20.27 14.62
CA THR A 180 28.57 19.73 15.11
C THR A 180 28.67 18.26 14.70
N THR A 181 29.86 17.67 14.76
CA THR A 181 30.03 16.23 14.53
C THR A 181 29.13 15.40 15.45
N LEU A 182 29.06 15.79 16.72
CA LEU A 182 28.21 15.13 17.71
C LEU A 182 26.72 15.23 17.36
N TYR A 183 26.27 16.38 16.83
CA TYR A 183 24.90 16.55 16.34
C TYR A 183 24.60 15.57 15.19
N LEU A 184 25.50 15.44 14.21
CA LEU A 184 25.32 14.52 13.09
C LEU A 184 25.24 13.06 13.55
N GLU A 185 26.10 12.68 14.49
CA GLU A 185 26.12 11.35 15.09
C GLU A 185 24.85 11.07 15.88
N HIS A 186 24.42 12.00 16.75
CA HIS A 186 23.22 11.84 17.56
C HIS A 186 21.95 11.72 16.73
N VAL A 187 21.79 12.54 15.68
CA VAL A 187 20.64 12.44 14.78
C VAL A 187 20.68 11.11 14.03
N SER A 188 21.81 10.76 13.42
CA SER A 188 21.95 9.49 12.69
C SER A 188 21.65 8.28 13.58
N GLU A 189 22.16 8.29 14.82
CA GLU A 189 21.97 7.20 15.77
C GLU A 189 20.54 7.14 16.32
N GLY A 190 19.89 8.29 16.53
CA GLY A 190 18.47 8.36 16.86
C GLY A 190 17.60 7.70 15.77
N VAL A 191 17.86 8.03 14.50
CA VAL A 191 17.19 7.40 13.36
C VAL A 191 17.51 5.90 13.28
N ASN A 192 18.77 5.50 13.44
CA ASN A 192 19.17 4.09 13.41
C ASN A 192 18.53 3.26 14.54
N ASN A 193 18.37 3.84 15.74
CA ASN A 193 17.63 3.20 16.83
C ASN A 193 16.17 2.91 16.44
N TYR A 194 15.50 3.88 15.81
CA TYR A 194 14.14 3.70 15.31
C TYR A 194 14.06 2.63 14.22
N LEU A 195 14.98 2.63 13.27
CA LEU A 195 15.03 1.62 12.21
C LEU A 195 15.27 0.21 12.78
N ARG A 196 16.09 0.07 13.83
CA ARG A 196 16.28 -1.22 14.53
C ARG A 196 15.00 -1.67 15.24
N ASP A 197 14.23 -0.76 15.85
CA ASP A 197 12.93 -1.11 16.45
C ASP A 197 11.93 -1.57 15.38
N LEU A 198 11.86 -0.89 14.23
CA LEU A 198 11.05 -1.33 13.10
C LEU A 198 11.47 -2.70 12.57
N GLN A 199 12.78 -2.95 12.49
CA GLN A 199 13.30 -4.24 12.06
C GLN A 199 12.93 -5.36 13.05
N ALA A 200 13.04 -5.10 14.35
CA ALA A 200 12.64 -6.04 15.40
C ALA A 200 11.13 -6.38 15.35
N LYS A 201 10.29 -5.42 14.93
CA LYS A 201 8.85 -5.62 14.70
C LYS A 201 8.52 -6.31 13.37
N GLY A 202 9.51 -6.50 12.49
CA GLY A 202 9.30 -7.02 11.15
C GLY A 202 8.69 -6.01 10.17
N ALA A 203 8.68 -4.72 10.52
CA ALA A 203 8.15 -3.65 9.68
C ALA A 203 9.06 -3.31 8.50
N ILE A 204 10.36 -3.56 8.66
CA ILE A 204 11.37 -3.50 7.62
C ILE A 204 12.31 -4.71 7.73
N ILE A 205 12.90 -5.12 6.61
CA ILE A 205 13.94 -6.15 6.56
C ILE A 205 15.27 -5.57 7.08
N GLY A 206 15.53 -4.30 6.81
CA GLY A 206 16.69 -3.56 7.30
C GLY A 206 16.62 -2.10 6.90
N GLY A 207 17.49 -1.29 7.50
CA GLY A 207 17.67 0.11 7.16
C GLY A 207 18.85 0.74 7.86
N ARG A 208 19.30 1.89 7.34
CA ARG A 208 20.43 2.65 7.87
C ARG A 208 20.26 4.13 7.56
N CYS A 209 20.64 4.96 8.53
CA CYS A 209 20.78 6.39 8.39
C CYS A 209 22.23 6.82 8.58
N TYR A 210 22.66 7.78 7.76
CA TYR A 210 23.97 8.42 7.84
C TYR A 210 23.90 9.85 7.33
N ALA A 211 24.72 10.74 7.89
CA ALA A 211 24.95 12.07 7.34
C ALA A 211 25.65 11.96 5.98
N ASP A 212 25.13 12.62 4.96
CA ASP A 212 25.67 12.55 3.61
C ASP A 212 27.03 13.28 3.53
N PRO A 213 28.15 12.60 3.25
CA PRO A 213 29.46 13.23 3.25
C PRO A 213 29.70 14.17 2.05
N GLU A 214 28.98 13.97 0.95
CA GLU A 214 29.11 14.79 -0.27
C GLU A 214 28.26 16.05 -0.18
N LEU A 215 27.03 15.93 0.32
CA LEU A 215 26.11 17.05 0.46
C LEU A 215 26.40 17.92 1.69
N ASN A 216 26.98 17.38 2.76
CA ASN A 216 27.35 18.16 3.95
C ASN A 216 28.69 18.90 3.78
N SER A 217 28.81 19.65 2.68
CA SER A 217 29.96 20.53 2.42
C SER A 217 30.01 21.72 3.39
N PRO A 218 31.19 22.33 3.62
CA PRO A 218 31.30 23.54 4.45
C PRO A 218 30.37 24.67 4.02
N ALA A 219 30.14 24.85 2.72
CA ALA A 219 29.25 25.87 2.18
C ALA A 219 27.77 25.63 2.56
N ASN A 220 27.33 24.36 2.56
CA ASN A 220 25.98 24.01 2.99
C ASN A 220 25.81 24.15 4.50
N ILE A 221 26.79 23.69 5.27
CA ILE A 221 26.78 23.81 6.74
C ILE A 221 26.77 25.29 7.17
N GLN A 222 27.54 26.16 6.50
CA GLN A 222 27.50 27.61 6.73
C GLN A 222 26.12 28.23 6.46
N GLN A 223 25.32 27.62 5.59
CA GLN A 223 23.93 28.03 5.31
C GLN A 223 22.92 27.37 6.26
N GLY A 224 23.37 26.62 7.27
CA GLY A 224 22.50 25.87 8.18
C GLY A 224 21.84 24.64 7.55
N LYS A 225 22.35 24.16 6.41
CA LYS A 225 21.81 22.99 5.70
C LYS A 225 22.59 21.75 6.07
N VAL A 226 21.86 20.70 6.44
CA VAL A 226 22.38 19.37 6.74
C VAL A 226 21.53 18.31 6.08
N TYR A 227 22.18 17.28 5.55
CA TYR A 227 21.56 16.21 4.78
C TYR A 227 21.84 14.86 5.45
N PHE A 228 20.78 14.08 5.64
CA PHE A 228 20.85 12.72 6.12
C PHE A 228 20.20 11.81 5.09
N ASN A 229 20.92 10.75 4.71
CA ASN A 229 20.38 9.71 3.85
C ASN A 229 19.82 8.60 4.72
N ILE A 230 18.68 8.05 4.28
CA ILE A 230 17.99 6.95 4.94
C ILE A 230 17.71 5.90 3.90
N GLU A 231 18.29 4.73 4.10
CA GLU A 231 18.07 3.54 3.30
C GLU A 231 17.19 2.59 4.12
N PHE A 232 16.19 1.98 3.50
CA PHE A 232 15.33 0.99 4.15
C PHE A 232 14.72 0.06 3.10
N THR A 233 14.45 -1.18 3.52
CA THR A 233 13.77 -2.17 2.68
C THR A 233 12.56 -2.72 3.44
N PRO A 234 11.32 -2.41 3.02
CA PRO A 234 10.13 -3.01 3.62
C PRO A 234 9.95 -4.48 3.18
N PRO A 235 9.16 -5.28 3.92
CA PRO A 235 8.73 -6.59 3.44
C PRO A 235 7.77 -6.44 2.24
N TYR A 236 7.93 -7.30 1.25
CA TYR A 236 7.05 -7.35 0.08
C TYR A 236 5.94 -8.39 0.29
N PRO A 237 4.69 -8.10 -0.14
CA PRO A 237 3.62 -9.07 -0.03
C PRO A 237 3.85 -10.26 -0.97
N ALA A 238 3.61 -11.48 -0.47
CA ALA A 238 3.68 -12.71 -1.25
C ALA A 238 2.43 -12.85 -2.15
N GLU A 239 2.40 -12.10 -3.25
CA GLU A 239 1.27 -12.04 -4.17
C GLU A 239 1.06 -13.32 -4.98
N HIS A 240 2.16 -13.98 -5.38
CA HIS A 240 2.13 -15.22 -6.13
C HIS A 240 2.92 -16.31 -5.41
N ILE A 241 2.23 -17.26 -4.81
CA ILE A 241 2.84 -18.46 -4.23
C ILE A 241 2.66 -19.60 -5.23
N THR A 242 3.77 -20.13 -5.76
CA THR A 242 3.76 -21.25 -6.71
C THR A 242 4.29 -22.51 -6.02
N PHE A 243 3.45 -23.54 -5.92
CA PHE A 243 3.87 -24.86 -5.47
C PHE A 243 4.17 -25.72 -6.69
N THR A 244 5.30 -26.42 -6.69
CA THR A 244 5.66 -27.42 -7.71
C THR A 244 5.68 -28.80 -7.07
N SER A 245 5.14 -29.80 -7.75
CA SER A 245 5.11 -31.19 -7.28
C SER A 245 5.83 -32.08 -8.29
N HIS A 246 6.65 -33.01 -7.79
CA HIS A 246 7.24 -34.08 -8.58
C HIS A 246 6.92 -35.42 -7.93
N LEU A 247 6.54 -36.41 -8.74
CA LEU A 247 6.35 -37.78 -8.29
C LEU A 247 7.75 -38.43 -8.21
N THR A 248 8.10 -38.98 -7.06
CA THR A 248 9.33 -39.75 -6.85
C THR A 248 9.00 -41.16 -6.38
N ASN A 249 9.78 -42.13 -6.85
CA ASN A 249 9.71 -43.52 -6.41
C ASN A 249 10.78 -43.85 -5.35
N GLU A 250 11.61 -42.88 -4.94
CA GLU A 250 12.69 -43.09 -3.94
C GLU A 250 12.14 -43.63 -2.62
N TYR A 251 10.96 -43.18 -2.19
CA TYR A 251 10.31 -43.67 -0.97
C TYR A 251 9.79 -45.11 -1.07
N LEU A 252 9.77 -45.71 -2.27
CA LEU A 252 9.44 -47.12 -2.43
C LEU A 252 10.62 -48.02 -2.07
N GLU A 253 11.86 -47.52 -2.13
CA GLU A 253 13.06 -48.27 -1.72
C GLU A 253 13.07 -48.53 -0.22
N GLU A 254 12.47 -47.64 0.59
CA GLU A 254 12.34 -47.83 2.04
C GLU A 254 11.30 -48.90 2.43
N LEU A 255 10.47 -49.35 1.49
CA LEU A 255 9.46 -50.40 1.72
C LEU A 255 9.98 -51.82 1.40
N VAL A 256 11.20 -51.97 0.89
CA VAL A 256 11.81 -53.25 0.47
C VAL A 256 12.99 -53.64 1.37
#